data_AF-A0A372QW47-F1
#
_entry.id   AF-A0A372QW47-F1
#
_cell.length_a   1.000
_cell.length_b   1.000
_cell.length_c   1.000
_cell.angle_alpha   90.00
_cell.angle_beta   90.00
_cell.angle_gamma   90.00
#
_symmetry.space_group_name_H-M   'P 1'
#
loop_
_entity.id
_entity.type
_entity.pdbx_description
1 polymer ?
#
loop_
_entity_poly.entity_id
_entity_poly.type
_entity_poly.pdbx_seq_one_letter_code
_entity_poly.pdbx_strand_id
1 'polypeptide(L)'
;MGLKIYRSEGLTDDEIVFMIKFKNSEPKKDPNEGPLEVISTKEVLGHLDDLVLFFKYSSNISTNPDELYILKKLRCRVLISHINNVKQTTLDSFIQ
;
A
#
# COMPACT_ATOMS: atom_id res chain seq x y z
N MET A 1 -15.08 -18.09 4.24
CA MET A 1 -14.43 -19.09 5.11
C MET A 1 -13.79 -18.35 6.27
N GLY A 2 -14.29 -18.57 7.49
CA GLY A 2 -13.85 -17.84 8.69
C GLY A 2 -12.52 -18.37 9.20
N LEU A 3 -11.60 -17.46 9.54
CA LEU A 3 -10.35 -17.78 10.19
C LEU A 3 -10.63 -18.03 11.68
N LYS A 4 -10.56 -19.30 12.09
CA LYS A 4 -10.76 -19.73 13.48
C LYS A 4 -9.38 -19.77 14.14
N ILE A 5 -9.09 -18.79 14.99
CA ILE A 5 -7.81 -18.72 15.70
C ILE A 5 -7.87 -19.74 16.85
N TYR A 6 -7.14 -20.84 16.72
CA TYR A 6 -6.92 -21.78 17.81
C TYR A 6 -5.62 -21.47 18.56
N ARG A 7 -5.76 -21.66 19.86
CA ARG A 7 -4.84 -21.47 20.99
C ARG A 7 -3.58 -22.34 20.85
N SER A 8 -2.40 -21.75 21.03
CA SER A 8 -1.10 -22.33 21.44
C SER A 8 -0.90 -23.86 21.42
N GLU A 9 -1.22 -24.52 20.30
CA GLU A 9 -0.69 -25.83 19.96
C GLU A 9 0.49 -25.56 19.03
N GLY A 10 1.65 -26.13 19.34
CA GLY A 10 2.86 -25.91 18.53
C GLY A 10 2.58 -26.25 17.06
N LEU A 11 3.11 -25.43 16.15
CA LEU A 11 2.99 -25.66 14.72
C LEU A 11 3.53 -27.05 14.39
N THR A 12 2.76 -27.82 13.62
CA THR A 12 3.21 -29.11 13.11
C THR A 12 4.28 -28.91 12.03
N ASP A 13 5.15 -29.91 11.84
CA ASP A 13 6.24 -29.83 10.86
C ASP A 13 5.71 -29.54 9.43
N ASP A 14 4.53 -30.06 9.09
CA ASP A 14 3.87 -29.82 7.81
C ASP A 14 3.44 -28.33 7.64
N GLU A 15 2.94 -27.70 8.70
CA GLU A 15 2.61 -26.28 8.71
C GLU A 15 3.86 -25.41 8.59
N ILE A 16 4.96 -25.81 9.25
CA ILE A 16 6.26 -25.13 9.16
C ILE A 16 6.80 -25.19 7.73
N VAL A 17 6.78 -26.38 7.10
CA VAL A 17 7.23 -26.56 5.71
C VAL A 17 6.36 -25.76 4.74
N PHE A 18 5.04 -25.72 4.95
CA PHE A 18 4.13 -24.92 4.14
C PHE A 18 4.43 -23.42 4.26
N MET A 19 4.64 -22.91 5.47
CA MET A 19 4.98 -21.50 5.70
C MET A 19 6.33 -21.12 5.08
N ILE A 20 7.35 -21.98 5.16
CA ILE A 20 8.67 -21.74 4.53
C ILE A 20 8.53 -21.70 3.01
N LYS A 21 7.74 -22.62 2.43
CA LYS A 21 7.50 -22.65 0.99
C LYS A 21 6.72 -21.42 0.50
N PHE A 22 5.76 -20.93 1.28
CA PHE A 22 4.98 -19.74 0.97
C PHE A 22 5.79 -18.44 1.13
N LYS A 23 6.73 -18.39 2.08
CA LYS A 23 7.65 -17.25 2.23
C LYS A 23 8.65 -17.12 1.08
N ASN A 24 9.04 -18.24 0.47
CA ASN A 24 10.01 -18.28 -0.63
C ASN A 24 9.37 -18.19 -2.01
N SER A 25 8.03 -18.18 -2.12
CA SER A 25 7.40 -17.82 -3.39
C SER A 25 7.47 -16.31 -3.56
N GLU A 26 8.33 -15.86 -4.48
CA GLU A 26 8.19 -14.53 -5.06
C GLU A 26 6.72 -14.34 -5.50
N PRO A 27 6.14 -13.14 -5.33
CA PRO A 27 4.82 -12.87 -5.84
C PRO A 27 4.82 -13.18 -7.33
N LYS A 28 4.09 -14.24 -7.71
CA LYS A 28 3.94 -14.63 -9.11
C LYS A 28 3.26 -13.48 -9.82
N LYS A 29 4.05 -12.72 -10.58
CA LYS A 29 3.53 -11.69 -11.47
C LYS A 29 2.58 -12.36 -12.45
N ASP A 30 1.34 -11.89 -12.55
CA ASP A 30 0.38 -12.46 -13.50
C ASP A 30 0.95 -12.24 -14.91
N PRO A 31 1.13 -13.30 -15.73
CA PRO A 31 1.65 -13.15 -17.09
C PRO A 31 0.72 -12.31 -17.99
N ASN A 32 -0.51 -12.06 -17.57
CA ASN A 32 -1.46 -11.14 -18.23
C ASN A 32 -1.43 -9.73 -17.63
N GLU A 33 -0.64 -9.48 -16.58
CA GLU A 33 -0.46 -8.14 -16.03
C GLU A 33 0.37 -7.33 -17.03
N GLY A 34 -0.33 -6.49 -17.80
CA GLY A 34 0.30 -5.53 -18.70
C GLY A 34 1.25 -4.59 -17.96
N PRO A 35 2.07 -3.80 -18.70
CA PRO A 35 2.90 -2.79 -18.07
C PRO A 35 2.04 -1.87 -17.20
N LEU A 36 2.44 -1.69 -15.94
CA LEU A 36 1.77 -0.77 -15.03
C LEU A 36 1.87 0.64 -15.60
N GLU A 37 0.72 1.31 -15.68
CA GLU A 37 0.65 2.67 -16.17
C GLU A 37 1.38 3.61 -15.20
N VAL A 38 2.21 4.49 -15.74
CA VAL A 38 2.93 5.48 -14.95
C VAL A 38 2.00 6.67 -14.74
N ILE A 39 1.44 6.76 -13.53
CA ILE A 39 0.54 7.85 -13.14
C ILE A 39 1.28 9.04 -12.53
N SER A 40 0.68 10.22 -12.62
CA SER A 40 1.27 11.46 -12.08
C SER A 40 1.22 11.52 -10.55
N THR A 41 2.12 12.28 -9.91
CA THR A 41 2.08 12.49 -8.45
C THR A 41 0.75 13.08 -7.97
N LYS A 42 0.12 13.94 -8.78
CA LYS A 42 -1.19 14.55 -8.48
C LYS A 42 -2.31 13.50 -8.47
N GLU A 43 -2.26 12.57 -9.42
CA GLU A 43 -3.22 11.48 -9.53
C GLU A 43 -3.06 10.46 -8.39
N VAL A 44 -1.81 10.13 -8.03
CA VAL A 44 -1.52 9.33 -6.82
C VAL A 44 -2.11 9.98 -5.56
N LEU A 45 -2.00 11.31 -5.42
CA LEU A 45 -2.61 12.01 -4.29
C LEU A 45 -4.13 11.87 -4.26
N GLY A 46 -4.80 11.99 -5.42
CA GLY A 46 -6.23 11.79 -5.55
C GLY A 46 -6.66 10.38 -5.11
N HIS A 47 -5.98 9.34 -5.61
CA HIS A 47 -6.28 7.97 -5.20
C HIS A 47 -6.04 7.71 -3.71
N LEU A 48 -4.99 8.31 -3.12
CA LEU A 48 -4.73 8.20 -1.69
C LEU A 48 -5.80 8.93 -0.85
N ASP A 49 -6.33 10.06 -1.33
CA ASP A 49 -7.46 10.74 -0.68
C ASP A 49 -8.71 9.86 -0.68
N ASP A 50 -9.03 9.24 -1.82
CA ASP A 50 -10.18 8.34 -1.96
C ASP A 50 -10.03 7.11 -1.04
N LEU A 51 -8.84 6.52 -0.97
CA LEU A 51 -8.56 5.39 -0.07
C LEU A 51 -8.68 5.80 1.41
N VAL A 52 -8.11 6.94 1.80
CA VAL A 52 -8.26 7.42 3.19
C VAL A 52 -9.73 7.66 3.53
N LEU A 53 -10.52 8.20 2.59
CA LEU A 53 -11.95 8.39 2.76
C LEU A 53 -12.67 7.05 2.92
N PHE A 54 -12.41 6.09 2.03
CA PHE A 54 -12.97 4.74 2.08
C PHE A 54 -12.70 4.08 3.43
N PHE A 55 -11.45 4.03 3.88
CA PHE A 55 -11.06 3.41 5.15
C PHE A 55 -11.62 4.16 6.37
N LYS A 56 -11.83 5.47 6.27
CA LYS A 56 -12.40 6.26 7.38
C LYS A 56 -13.90 6.00 7.58
N TYR A 57 -14.64 5.77 6.49
CA TYR A 57 -16.10 5.67 6.51
C TYR A 57 -16.64 4.26 6.27
N SER A 58 -15.78 3.29 5.94
CA SER A 58 -16.16 1.89 5.81
C SER A 58 -16.58 1.32 7.17
N SER A 59 -17.88 1.37 7.42
CA SER A 59 -18.51 0.95 8.68
C SER A 59 -18.68 -0.57 8.77
N ASN A 60 -18.57 -1.26 7.62
CA ASN A 60 -18.84 -2.69 7.47
C ASN A 60 -17.58 -3.56 7.35
N ILE A 61 -16.40 -2.94 7.27
CA ILE A 61 -15.13 -3.65 7.23
C ILE A 61 -14.44 -3.35 8.56
N SER A 62 -14.03 -4.38 9.30
CA SER A 62 -13.11 -4.24 10.43
C SER A 62 -11.84 -3.62 9.87
N THR A 63 -11.78 -2.30 9.91
CA THR A 63 -10.75 -1.55 9.23
C THR A 63 -9.59 -1.46 10.20
N ASN A 64 -8.47 -2.09 9.86
CA ASN A 64 -7.30 -2.10 10.73
C ASN A 64 -6.81 -0.65 10.91
N PRO A 65 -6.75 -0.11 12.13
CA PRO A 65 -6.28 1.26 12.37
C PRO A 65 -4.86 1.49 11.85
N ASP A 66 -4.02 0.45 11.80
CA ASP A 66 -2.66 0.52 11.28
C ASP A 66 -2.63 0.76 9.76
N GLU A 67 -3.57 0.19 9.02
CA GLU A 67 -3.67 0.39 7.56
C GLU A 67 -4.05 1.84 7.23
N LEU A 68 -5.03 2.39 7.95
CA LEU A 68 -5.39 3.80 7.81
C LEU A 68 -4.22 4.73 8.19
N TYR A 69 -3.45 4.38 9.22
CA TYR A 69 -2.25 5.12 9.61
C TYR A 69 -1.19 5.09 8.49
N ILE A 70 -0.93 3.91 7.92
CA ILE A 70 0.03 3.74 6.82
C ILE A 70 -0.40 4.56 5.59
N LEU A 71 -1.67 4.52 5.20
CA LEU A 71 -2.20 5.30 4.09
C LEU A 71 -2.02 6.80 4.29
N LYS A 72 -2.35 7.32 5.49
CA LYS A 72 -2.11 8.72 5.83
C LYS A 72 -0.64 9.09 5.76
N LYS A 73 0.26 8.22 6.25
CA LYS A 73 1.71 8.43 6.20
C LYS A 73 2.23 8.46 4.76
N LEU A 74 1.74 7.56 3.91
CA LEU A 74 2.11 7.49 2.50
C LEU A 74 1.66 8.76 1.77
N ARG A 75 0.42 9.19 1.98
CA ARG A 75 -0.11 10.46 1.46
C ARG A 75 0.77 11.64 1.83
N CYS A 76 1.17 11.76 3.09
CA CYS A 76 2.08 12.83 3.51
C CYS A 76 3.42 12.81 2.76
N ARG A 77 4.00 11.62 2.54
CA ARG A 77 5.26 11.48 1.78
C ARG A 77 5.11 11.92 0.33
N VAL A 78 4.04 11.49 -0.33
CA VAL A 78 3.75 11.88 -1.72
C VAL A 78 3.52 13.39 -1.82
N LEU A 79 2.79 13.98 -0.87
CA LEU A 79 2.55 15.42 -0.83
C LEU A 79 3.86 16.22 -0.68
N ILE A 80 4.75 15.80 0.22
CA ILE A 80 6.06 16.44 0.39
C ILE A 80 6.88 16.35 -0.91
N SER A 81 6.88 15.18 -1.55
CA SER A 81 7.57 14.99 -2.84
C SER A 81 7.01 15.91 -3.93
N HIS A 82 5.68 16.03 -4.03
CA HIS A 82 5.02 16.92 -4.97
C HIS A 82 5.42 18.39 -4.74
N ILE A 83 5.35 18.87 -3.49
CA ILE A 83 5.73 20.24 -3.14
C ILE A 83 7.19 20.52 -3.48
N ASN A 84 8.09 19.60 -3.16
CA ASN A 84 9.51 19.77 -3.45
C ASN A 84 9.79 19.82 -4.96
N ASN A 85 9.11 18.97 -5.74
CA ASN A 85 9.22 19.00 -7.19
C ASN A 85 8.72 20.34 -7.76
N VAL A 86 7.53 20.80 -7.36
CA VAL A 86 6.97 22.09 -7.79
C VAL A 86 7.90 23.26 -7.45
N LYS A 87 8.51 23.26 -6.25
CA LYS A 87 9.50 24.27 -5.86
C LYS A 87 10.72 24.26 -6.77
N GLN A 88 11.25 23.07 -7.07
CA GLN A 88 12.40 22.94 -7.95
C GLN A 88 12.10 23.46 -9.35
N THR A 89 10.97 23.03 -9.94
CA THR A 89 10.54 23.50 -11.26
C THR A 89 10.36 25.02 -11.30
N THR A 90 9.82 25.62 -10.22
CA THR A 90 9.66 27.07 -10.12
C THR A 90 11.00 27.79 -10.08
N LEU A 91 11.96 27.28 -9.30
CA LEU A 91 13.31 27.86 -9.23
C LEU A 91 14.03 27.74 -10.58
N ASP A 92 13.96 26.57 -11.23
CA ASP A 92 14.57 26.32 -12.52
C ASP A 92 14.02 27.31 -13.58
N SER A 93 12.71 27.57 -13.55
CA SER A 93 12.06 28.51 -14.48
C SER A 93 12.46 29.98 -14.28
N PHE A 94 12.98 30.35 -13.10
CA PHE A 94 13.40 31.72 -12.79
C PHE A 94 14.84 32.02 -13.22
N ILE A 95 15.69 30.99 -13.29
CA ILE A 95 17.11 31.11 -13.67
C ILE A 95 17.29 31.15 -15.20
N GLN A 96 16.25 30.78 -15.94
CA GLN A 96 16.23 30.66 -17.40
C GLN A 96 15.90 31.98 -18.10
#